data_AF-A0A0Q6LSW7-F1
#
_entry.id   AF-A0A0Q6LSW7-F1
#
_cell.length_a   1.000
_cell.length_b   1.000
_cell.length_c   1.000
_cell.angle_alpha   90.00
_cell.angle_beta   90.00
_cell.angle_gamma   90.00
#
_symmetry.space_group_name_H-M   'P 1'
#
loop_
_entity.id
_entity.type
_entity.pdbx_description
1 polymer ?
#
loop_
_entity_poly.entity_id
_entity_poly.type
_entity_poly.pdbx_seq_one_letter_code
_entity_poly.pdbx_strand_id
1 'polypeptide(L)' 'MPFDKSQDIEAQQKAAVESVYRMIKNSCELVVEAFAESCEITGVSSSVNMSNRNDRDMSVTVSGQVQMVAKPRAVTAPNP' A
#
# COMPACT_ATOMS: atom_id res chain seq x y z
N MET A 1 12.04 5.61 -1.51
CA MET A 1 13.39 5.02 -1.58
C MET A 1 14.31 6.03 -2.26
N PRO A 2 15.59 6.15 -1.86
CA PRO A 2 16.52 7.01 -2.59
C PRO A 2 16.64 6.51 -4.04
N PHE A 3 16.67 7.45 -4.99
CA PHE A 3 16.80 7.11 -6.40
C PHE A 3 18.22 6.63 -6.71
N ASP A 4 18.35 5.46 -7.32
CA ASP A 4 19.64 4.87 -7.71
C ASP A 4 19.90 5.11 -9.19
N LYS A 5 20.85 5.98 -9.52
CA LYS A 5 21.18 6.30 -10.93
C LYS A 5 21.83 5.15 -11.69
N SER A 6 22.27 4.11 -10.99
CA SER A 6 22.92 2.92 -11.58
C SER A 6 21.92 1.83 -11.94
N GLN A 7 20.68 1.95 -11.47
CA GLN A 7 19.62 0.98 -11.73
C GLN A 7 18.67 1.50 -12.80
N ASP A 8 18.19 0.58 -13.63
CA ASP A 8 17.17 0.89 -14.62
C ASP A 8 15.93 1.52 -13.95
N ILE A 9 15.38 2.55 -14.59
CA ILE A 9 14.21 3.28 -14.09
C ILE A 9 13.02 2.33 -13.96
N GLU A 10 12.85 1.39 -14.89
CA GLU A 10 11.78 0.39 -14.84
C GLU A 10 11.95 -0.57 -13.67
N ALA A 11 13.20 -0.95 -13.36
CA ALA A 11 13.50 -1.80 -12.21
C ALA A 11 13.16 -1.11 -10.88
N GLN A 12 13.45 0.19 -10.77
CA GLN A 12 13.11 0.98 -9.59
C GLN A 12 11.60 1.21 -9.45
N GLN A 13 10.89 1.47 -10.56
CA GLN A 13 9.43 1.55 -10.55
C GLN A 13 8.80 0.23 -10.10
N LYS A 14 9.26 -0.89 -10.65
CA LYS A 14 8.77 -2.23 -10.29
C LYS A 14 9.00 -2.53 -8.83
N ALA A 15 10.21 -2.30 -8.30
CA ALA A 15 10.52 -2.51 -6.89
C ALA A 15 9.64 -1.64 -5.98
N ALA A 16 9.35 -0.41 -6.39
CA ALA A 16 8.52 0.50 -5.62
C ALA A 16 7.04 0.10 -5.63
N VAL A 17 6.50 -0.40 -6.77
CA VAL A 17 5.16 -0.97 -6.85
C VAL A 17 5.05 -2.27 -6.03
N GLU A 18 6.04 -3.15 -6.11
CA GLU A 18 6.09 -4.38 -5.29
C GLU A 18 6.07 -4.06 -3.79
N SER A 19 6.72 -2.98 -3.36
CA SER A 19 6.69 -2.56 -1.96
C SER A 19 5.28 -2.19 -1.49
N VAL A 20 4.48 -1.55 -2.36
CA VAL A 20 3.06 -1.25 -2.08
C VAL A 20 2.27 -2.54 -1.96
N TYR A 21 2.40 -3.47 -2.91
CA TYR A 21 1.70 -4.76 -2.81
C TYR A 21 2.07 -5.57 -1.56
N ARG A 22 3.34 -5.53 -1.12
CA ARG A 22 3.76 -6.15 0.14
C ARG A 22 3.09 -5.50 1.36
N MET A 23 2.97 -4.17 1.39
CA MET A 23 2.26 -3.46 2.46
C MET A 23 0.78 -3.83 2.49
N ILE A 24 0.16 -3.96 1.32
CA ILE A 24 -1.26 -4.31 1.16
C ILE A 24 -1.53 -5.73 1.66
N LYS A 25 -0.63 -6.68 1.44
CA LYS A 25 -0.80 -8.07 1.88
C LYS A 25 -1.12 -8.18 3.37
N ASN A 26 -0.55 -7.29 4.18
CA ASN A 26 -0.72 -7.29 5.63
C ASN A 26 -1.87 -6.37 6.11
N SER A 27 -2.48 -5.57 5.22
CA SER A 27 -3.49 -4.58 5.64
C SER A 27 -4.78 -5.24 6.14
N CYS A 28 -5.24 -6.30 5.48
CA CYS A 28 -6.41 -7.03 5.94
C CYS A 28 -6.16 -7.82 7.23
N GLU A 29 -4.93 -8.30 7.45
CA GLU A 29 -4.56 -8.98 8.71
C GLU A 29 -4.72 -8.03 9.91
N LEU A 30 -4.21 -6.80 9.78
CA LEU A 30 -4.37 -5.75 10.79
C LEU A 30 -5.84 -5.39 11.04
N VAL A 31 -6.67 -5.32 9.99
CA VAL A 31 -8.11 -5.03 10.11
C VAL A 31 -8.87 -6.15 10.83
N VAL A 32 -8.55 -7.40 10.50
CA VAL A 32 -9.12 -8.59 11.14
C VAL A 32 -8.70 -8.69 12.59
N GLU A 33 -7.42 -8.45 12.89
CA GLU A 33 -6.91 -8.45 14.25
C GLU A 33 -7.56 -7.36 15.10
N ALA A 34 -7.74 -6.16 14.55
CA ALA A 34 -8.27 -5.02 15.29
C ALA A 34 -9.79 -5.11 15.56
N PHE A 35 -10.63 -5.44 14.57
CA PHE A 35 -12.09 -5.36 14.75
C PHE A 35 -12.95 -6.19 13.78
N ALA A 36 -12.39 -6.89 12.79
CA ALA A 36 -13.17 -7.60 11.77
C ALA A 36 -13.10 -9.14 11.91
N GLU A 37 -14.18 -9.84 11.55
CA GLU A 37 -14.21 -11.30 11.38
C GLU A 37 -13.53 -11.71 10.06
N SER A 38 -13.72 -10.90 9.03
CA SER A 38 -13.12 -11.09 7.72
C SER A 38 -12.80 -9.74 7.09
N CYS A 39 -11.77 -9.72 6.23
CA CYS A 39 -11.42 -8.59 5.41
C CYS A 39 -11.01 -9.11 4.03
N GLU A 40 -11.55 -8.49 2.99
CA GLU A 40 -11.25 -8.79 1.60
C GLU A 40 -10.80 -7.52 0.89
N ILE A 41 -9.68 -7.59 0.16
CA ILE A 41 -9.23 -6.50 -0.70
C ILE A 41 -9.98 -6.61 -2.02
N THR A 42 -10.82 -5.63 -2.31
CA THR A 42 -11.65 -5.61 -3.54
C THR A 42 -11.04 -4.78 -4.65
N GLY A 43 -10.03 -3.96 -4.35
CA GLY A 43 -9.33 -3.17 -5.35
C GLY A 43 -8.00 -2.64 -4.87
N VAL A 44 -7.02 -2.63 -5.77
CA VAL A 44 -5.71 -2.01 -5.56
C VAL A 44 -5.41 -1.09 -6.72
N SER A 45 -5.05 0.15 -6.40
CA SER A 45 -4.57 1.13 -7.37
C SER A 45 -3.21 1.65 -6.90
N SER A 46 -2.27 1.81 -7.82
CA SER A 46 -0.97 2.39 -7.53
C SER A 46 -0.55 3.34 -8.64
N SER A 47 0.06 4.45 -8.27
CA SER A 47 0.61 5.44 -9.20
C SER A 47 2.04 5.75 -8.81
N VAL A 48 2.94 5.69 -9.79
CA VAL A 48 4.35 6.05 -9.61
C VAL A 48 4.58 7.40 -10.28
N ASN A 49 5.04 8.37 -9.50
CA ASN A 49 5.44 9.67 -10.00
C ASN A 49 6.95 9.84 -9.81
N MET A 50 7.66 10.11 -10.90
CA MET A 50 9.08 10.40 -10.89
C MET A 50 9.26 11.89 -11.13
N SER A 51 9.82 12.58 -10.14
CA SER A 51 10.16 13.99 -10.26
C SER A 51 11.67 14.12 -10.43
N ASN A 52 12.07 14.75 -11.54
CA ASN A 52 13.44 15.16 -11.79
C ASN A 52 13.47 16.69 -11.72
N ARG A 53 13.76 17.24 -10.53
CA ARG A 53 13.71 18.68 -10.29
C ARG A 53 15.03 19.39 -10.63
N ASN A 54 16.11 18.60 -10.69
CA ASN A 54 17.42 18.88 -11.27
C ASN A 54 18.14 17.53 -11.29
N ASP A 55 19.02 17.25 -12.25
CA ASP A 55 19.75 15.98 -12.44
C ASP A 55 20.39 15.37 -11.17
N ARG A 56 20.53 16.13 -10.08
CA ARG A 56 21.03 15.69 -8.77
C ARG A 56 19.97 15.21 -7.79
N ASP A 57 18.72 15.65 -7.92
CA ASP A 57 17.61 15.35 -7.02
C ASP A 57 16.46 14.72 -7.81
N MET A 58 16.63 13.43 -8.13
CA MET A 58 15.56 12.61 -8.67
C MET A 58 14.87 11.88 -7.52
N SER A 59 13.54 11.99 -7.45
CA SER A 59 12.73 11.34 -6.43
C SER A 59 11.65 10.48 -7.07
N VAL A 60 11.52 9.23 -6.62
CA VAL A 60 10.41 8.36 -6.96
C VAL A 60 9.41 8.38 -5.82
N THR A 61 8.21 8.88 -6.10
CA THR A 61 7.07 8.83 -5.19
C THR A 61 6.11 7.77 -5.68
N VAL A 62 5.72 6.86 -4.80
CA VAL A 62 4.68 5.87 -5.09
C VAL A 62 3.48 6.15 -4.19
N SER A 63 2.33 6.33 -4.81
CA SER A 63 1.04 6.49 -4.14
C SER A 63 0.23 5.23 -4.38
N GLY A 64 -0.28 4.60 -3.31
CA GLY A 64 -1.18 3.46 -3.39
C GLY A 64 -2.54 3.77 -2.78
N GLN A 65 -3.60 3.21 -3.34
CA GLN A 65 -4.93 3.18 -2.75
C GLN A 65 -5.42 1.73 -2.69
N VAL A 66 -6.01 1.37 -1.55
CA VAL A 66 -6.54 0.04 -1.30
C VAL A 66 -8.02 0.18 -0.97
N GLN A 67 -8.85 -0.56 -1.67
CA GLN A 67 -10.26 -0.73 -1.35
C GLN A 67 -10.43 -2.07 -0.65
N MET A 68 -11.06 -2.05 0.52
CA MET A 68 -11.28 -3.22 1.35
C MET A 68 -12.73 -3.27 1.78
N VAL A 69 -13.26 -4.49 1.87
CA VAL A 69 -14.54 -4.80 2.48
C VAL A 69 -14.27 -5.65 3.71
N ALA A 70 -14.70 -5.17 4.88
CA ALA A 70 -14.50 -5.88 6.13
C ALA A 70 -15.85 -6.20 6.78
N LYS A 71 -15.99 -7.41 7.31
CA LYS A 71 -17.13 -7.80 8.15
C LYS A 71 -16.75 -7.54 9.61
N PRO A 72 -17.32 -6.53 10.29
CA PRO A 72 -16.97 -6.26 11.68
C PRO A 72 -17.41 -7.42 12.58
N ARG A 73 -16.66 -7.65 13.66
CA ARG A 73 -17.10 -8.54 14.74
C ARG A 73 -18.34 -7.94 15.37
N ALA A 74 -19.29 -8.81 15.73
CA ALA A 74 -20.42 -8.36 16.53
C ALA A 74 -19.88 -7.77 17.84
N VAL A 75 -19.99 -6.44 17.99
CA VAL A 75 -19.92 -5.82 19.31
C VAL A 75 -21.22 -6.24 19.98
N THR A 76 -21.14 -7.28 20.80
CA THR A 76 -22.23 -7.57 21.74
C THR A 76 -22.32 -6.34 22.63
N ALA A 77 -23.34 -5.51 22.40
CA ALA A 77 -23.66 -4.43 23.31
C ALA A 77 -23.78 -5.04 24.71
N PRO A 78 -23.09 -4.51 25.74
CA PRO A 78 -23.32 -4.98 27.09
C PRO A 78 -24.81 -4.78 27.39
N ASN A 79 -25.52 -5.88 27.63
CA ASN A 79 -26.92 -5.83 28.06
C ASN A 79 -27.01 -4.99 29.34
N PRO A 80 -27.94 -4.02 29.43
CA PRO A 80 -28.26 -3.37 30.70
C PRO A 80 -28.89 -4.35 31.69
#